data_AF-A0A7T8GLI9-F1
#
_entry.id   AF-A0A7T8GLI9-F1
#
_cell.length_a   1.000
_cell.length_b   1.000
_cell.length_c   1.000
_cell.angle_alpha   90.00
_cell.angle_beta   90.00
_cell.angle_gamma   90.00
#
_symmetry.space_group_name_H-M   'P 1'
#
loop_
_entity.id
_entity.type
_entity.pdbx_description
1 polymer ?
#
loop_
_entity_poly.entity_id
_entity_poly.type
_entity_poly.pdbx_seq_one_letter_code
_entity_poly.pdbx_strand_id
1 'polypeptide(L)'
;MSEYKSAFLQNRIDGRRLLSITKVDLEKLGVHRVGHMLNIERSLKKYAASISNHHHGGGGHHHHHHGGGSSSSSATSGHHHAKK
;
A
#
# COMPACT_ATOMS: atom_id res chain seq x y z
N MET A 1 -9.63 -2.79 11.45
CA MET A 1 -10.21 -1.70 10.61
C MET A 1 -11.58 -2.04 10.03
N SER A 2 -11.86 -3.28 9.63
CA SER A 2 -13.21 -3.68 9.18
C SER A 2 -14.29 -3.49 10.24
N GLU A 3 -13.91 -3.48 11.53
CA GLU A 3 -14.79 -3.21 12.67
C GLU A 3 -15.55 -1.88 12.58
N TYR A 4 -15.00 -0.87 11.89
CA TYR A 4 -15.66 0.44 11.72
C TYR A 4 -16.51 0.52 10.44
N LYS A 5 -16.47 -0.50 9.58
CA LYS A 5 -17.16 -0.48 8.27
C LYS A 5 -18.64 -0.12 8.40
N SER A 6 -19.33 -0.74 9.35
CA SER A 6 -20.76 -0.49 9.58
C SER A 6 -21.03 0.96 10.00
N ALA A 7 -20.19 1.53 10.87
CA ALA A 7 -20.33 2.92 11.30
C ALA A 7 -20.13 3.90 10.13
N PHE A 8 -19.12 3.66 9.28
CA PHE A 8 -18.88 4.48 8.09
C PHE A 8 -20.03 4.40 7.08
N LEU A 9 -20.60 3.21 6.87
CA LEU A 9 -21.75 3.01 5.98
C LEU A 9 -23.03 3.65 6.52
N GLN A 10 -23.34 3.43 7.81
CA GLN A 10 -24.54 3.99 8.45
C GLN A 10 -24.52 5.53 8.48
N ASN A 11 -23.33 6.13 8.63
CA ASN A 11 -23.16 7.58 8.62
C ASN A 11 -23.01 8.17 7.22
N ARG A 12 -23.13 7.35 6.15
CA ARG A 12 -22.97 7.77 4.74
C ARG A 12 -21.66 8.51 4.51
N ILE A 13 -20.55 7.90 4.92
CA ILE A 13 -19.20 8.42 4.69
C ILE A 13 -18.75 7.99 3.29
N ASP A 14 -18.91 8.89 2.32
CA ASP A 14 -18.47 8.68 0.94
C ASP A 14 -17.03 9.16 0.70
N GLY A 15 -16.44 8.83 -0.45
CA GLY A 15 -15.03 9.12 -0.75
C GLY A 15 -14.60 10.59 -0.58
N ARG A 16 -15.47 11.55 -0.91
CA ARG A 16 -15.20 12.99 -0.69
C ARG A 16 -15.13 13.33 0.79
N ARG A 17 -16.08 12.84 1.57
CA ARG A 17 -16.19 13.07 3.02
C ARG A 17 -15.10 12.33 3.78
N LEU A 18 -14.67 11.20 3.25
CA LEU A 18 -13.55 10.43 3.75
C LEU A 18 -12.22 11.19 3.60
N LEU A 19 -12.01 11.93 2.51
CA LEU A 19 -10.84 12.78 2.31
C LEU A 19 -10.82 14.02 3.23
N SER A 20 -11.98 14.48 3.69
CA SER A 20 -12.12 15.63 4.59
C SER A 20 -12.45 15.23 6.03
N ILE A 21 -12.29 13.96 6.41
CA ILE A 21 -12.72 13.45 7.71
C ILE A 21 -11.80 13.99 8.82
N THR A 22 -12.40 14.54 9.89
CA THR A 22 -11.64 15.09 11.01
C THR A 22 -11.50 14.08 12.15
N LYS A 23 -10.62 14.35 13.12
CA LYS A 23 -10.51 13.57 14.35
C LYS A 23 -11.85 13.48 15.09
N VAL A 24 -12.60 14.58 15.17
CA VAL A 24 -13.91 14.63 15.84
C VAL A 24 -14.92 13.73 15.13
N ASP A 25 -14.87 13.66 13.80
CA ASP A 25 -15.74 12.75 13.04
C ASP A 25 -15.38 11.29 13.27
N LEU A 26 -14.09 10.96 13.36
CA LEU A 26 -13.62 9.62 13.71
C LEU A 26 -14.09 9.19 15.10
N GLU A 27 -14.05 10.10 16.07
CA GLU A 27 -14.57 9.86 17.42
C GLU A 27 -16.09 9.59 17.40
N LYS A 28 -16.86 10.39 16.63
CA LYS A 28 -18.30 10.16 16.44
C LYS A 28 -18.63 8.82 15.78
N LEU A 29 -17.72 8.27 14.99
CA LEU A 29 -17.83 6.93 14.39
C LEU A 29 -17.38 5.80 15.33
N GLY A 30 -16.99 6.13 16.57
CA GLY A 30 -16.53 5.17 17.58
C GLY A 30 -15.03 4.86 17.52
N VAL A 31 -14.26 5.57 16.71
CA VAL A 31 -12.81 5.37 16.57
C VAL A 31 -12.07 6.15 17.67
N HIS A 32 -11.98 5.57 18.87
CA HIS A 32 -11.31 6.21 20.01
C HIS A 32 -9.84 5.83 20.18
N ARG A 33 -9.40 4.73 19.58
CA ARG A 33 -8.02 4.24 19.72
C ARG A 33 -7.07 5.07 18.85
N VAL A 34 -6.06 5.68 19.47
CA VAL A 34 -5.06 6.51 18.77
C VAL A 34 -4.39 5.75 17.63
N GLY A 35 -3.98 4.50 17.86
CA GLY A 35 -3.38 3.67 16.80
C GLY A 35 -4.31 3.46 15.61
N HIS A 36 -5.63 3.38 15.83
CA HIS A 36 -6.59 3.22 14.75
C HIS A 36 -6.79 4.53 13.99
N MET A 37 -6.91 5.66 14.70
CA MET A 37 -6.97 6.99 14.09
C MET A 37 -5.75 7.26 13.20
N LEU A 38 -4.54 6.98 13.70
CA LEU A 38 -3.30 7.14 12.94
C LEU A 38 -3.24 6.24 11.70
N ASN A 39 -3.72 5.01 11.80
CA ASN A 39 -3.75 4.09 10.67
C ASN A 39 -4.73 4.56 9.58
N ILE A 40 -5.91 5.06 9.96
CA ILE A 40 -6.89 5.63 9.03
C ILE A 40 -6.28 6.87 8.38
N GLU A 41 -5.77 7.82 9.15
CA GLU A 41 -5.17 9.06 8.64
C GLU A 41 -4.03 8.76 7.64
N ARG A 42 -3.14 7.82 7.96
CA ARG A 42 -2.05 7.41 7.07
C ARG A 42 -2.58 6.80 5.77
N SER A 43 -3.62 5.98 5.84
CA SER A 43 -4.23 5.36 4.65
C SER A 43 -4.90 6.41 3.76
N LEU A 44 -5.55 7.41 4.36
CA LEU A 44 -6.17 8.52 3.65
C LEU A 44 -5.15 9.41 2.95
N LYS A 45 -4.03 9.74 3.60
CA LYS A 45 -2.93 10.50 2.98
C LYS A 45 -2.38 9.77 1.75
N LYS A 46 -2.18 8.45 1.84
CA LYS A 46 -1.74 7.62 0.70
C LYS A 46 -2.76 7.63 -0.44
N TYR A 47 -4.04 7.49 -0.11
CA TYR A 47 -5.12 7.51 -1.11
C TYR A 47 -5.21 8.88 -1.80
N ALA A 48 -5.17 9.98 -1.05
CA ALA A 48 -5.15 11.34 -1.59
C ALA A 48 -3.96 11.58 -2.54
N ALA A 49 -2.76 11.15 -2.14
CA ALA A 49 -1.58 11.24 -2.99
C ALA A 49 -1.73 10.40 -4.28
N SER A 50 -2.32 9.20 -4.20
CA SER A 50 -2.57 8.38 -5.40
C SER A 50 -3.58 8.99 -6.36
N ILE A 51 -4.61 9.70 -5.87
CA ILE A 51 -5.56 10.42 -6.73
C ILE A 51 -4.84 11.53 -7.50
N SER A 52 -3.96 12.26 -6.83
CA SER A 52 -3.17 13.33 -7.47
C SER A 52 -2.23 12.80 -8.55
N ASN A 53 -1.61 11.63 -8.32
CA ASN A 53 -0.68 11.03 -9.28
C ASN A 53 -1.36 10.41 -10.51
N HIS A 54 -2.67 10.11 -10.45
CA HIS A 54 -3.40 9.50 -11.58
C HIS A 54 -3.87 10.49 -12.65
N HIS A 55 -3.71 11.80 -12.43
CA HIS A 55 -4.04 12.83 -13.44
C HIS A 55 -2.89 13.12 -14.43
N HIS A 56 -1.75 12.43 -14.34
CA HIS A 56 -0.61 12.59 -15.26
C HIS A 56 0.00 11.23 -15.65
N GLY A 57 -0.81 10.36 -16.26
CA GLY A 57 -0.41 9.00 -16.62
C GLY A 57 -1.04 8.47 -17.90
N GLY A 58 -1.27 9.33 -18.89
CA GLY A 58 -1.53 8.92 -20.26
C GLY A 58 -0.24 9.00 -21.06
N GLY A 59 0.53 7.90 -21.16
CA GLY A 59 1.67 7.85 -22.07
C GLY A 59 2.68 6.74 -21.77
N GLY A 60 2.72 5.72 -22.62
CA GLY A 60 3.97 5.01 -22.92
C GLY A 60 4.15 3.61 -22.36
N HIS A 61 3.25 2.67 -22.66
CA HIS A 61 3.67 1.27 -22.79
C HIS A 61 4.45 1.12 -24.10
N HIS A 62 5.78 1.22 -24.05
CA HIS A 62 6.65 0.77 -25.13
C HIS A 62 7.27 -0.57 -24.74
N HIS A 63 6.70 -1.64 -25.30
CA HIS A 63 7.38 -2.90 -25.54
C HIS A 63 8.51 -2.67 -26.55
N HIS A 64 9.76 -2.96 -26.20
CA HIS A 64 10.87 -3.20 -27.14
C HIS A 64 11.90 -4.08 -26.40
N HIS A 65 11.99 -5.38 -26.68
CA HIS A 65 12.78 -6.07 -27.72
C HIS A 65 14.21 -6.46 -27.26
N HIS A 66 14.42 -7.79 -27.17
CA HIS A 66 15.56 -8.62 -27.58
C HIS A 66 17.02 -8.37 -27.11
N GLY A 67 17.66 -9.50 -26.76
CA GLY A 67 19.12 -9.74 -26.77
C GLY A 67 19.59 -10.24 -25.40
N GLY A 68 19.90 -11.52 -25.16
CA GLY A 68 20.71 -12.44 -25.96
C GLY A 68 22.14 -12.43 -25.40
N GLY A 69 22.61 -13.55 -24.83
CA GLY A 69 24.01 -13.64 -24.37
C GLY A 69 24.27 -14.72 -23.32
N SER A 70 24.55 -15.92 -23.81
CA SER A 70 25.00 -17.13 -23.12
C SER A 70 26.40 -17.01 -22.51
N SER A 71 26.68 -17.75 -21.43
CA SER A 71 27.92 -18.52 -21.11
C SER A 71 28.12 -18.58 -19.59
N SER A 72 27.83 -19.69 -18.89
CA SER A 72 28.67 -20.89 -18.67
C SER A 72 29.99 -20.64 -17.94
N SER A 73 30.13 -21.15 -16.71
CA SER A 73 31.25 -22.02 -16.30
C SER A 73 31.11 -22.51 -14.86
N SER A 74 31.27 -23.82 -14.72
CA SER A 74 31.29 -24.70 -13.56
C SER A 74 32.60 -24.67 -12.75
N ALA A 75 32.51 -24.94 -11.45
CA ALA A 75 33.49 -25.70 -10.63
C ALA A 75 32.86 -25.93 -9.23
N THR A 76 32.31 -27.10 -8.85
CA THR A 76 32.92 -28.38 -8.41
C THR A 76 33.91 -28.31 -7.24
N SER A 77 33.65 -29.19 -6.26
CA SER A 77 34.51 -29.67 -5.15
C SER A 77 34.46 -28.81 -3.87
N GLY A 78 34.07 -29.29 -2.68
CA GLY A 78 34.01 -30.65 -2.14
C GLY A 78 34.87 -30.72 -0.86
N HIS A 79 34.31 -31.26 0.24
CA HIS A 79 35.01 -31.72 1.47
C HIS A 79 35.61 -30.61 2.40
N HIS A 80 35.63 -30.66 3.74
CA HIS A 80 35.63 -31.75 4.73
C HIS A 80 34.93 -31.35 6.06
N HIS A 81 34.42 -32.39 6.72
CA HIS A 81 33.94 -32.53 8.08
C HIS A 81 35.04 -32.29 9.15
N ALA A 82 34.73 -31.68 10.30
CA ALA A 82 35.26 -32.10 11.60
C ALA A 82 34.54 -31.44 12.78
N LYS A 83 33.95 -32.29 13.63
CA LYS A 83 33.56 -32.03 15.01
C LYS A 83 34.81 -31.84 15.88
N LYS A 84 34.83 -30.88 16.81
CA LYS A 84 34.71 -31.10 18.26
C LYS A 84 34.78 -29.76 19.00
#